data_AF-F7KVS8-F1
#
_entry.id   AF-F7KVS8-F1
#
_cell.length_a   1.000
_cell.length_b   1.000
_cell.length_c   1.000
_cell.angle_alpha   90.00
_cell.angle_beta   90.00
_cell.angle_gamma   90.00
#
_symmetry.space_group_name_H-M   'P 1'
#
loop_
_entity.id
_entity.type
_entity.pdbx_description
1 polymer ?
#
loop_
_entity_poly.entity_id
_entity_poly.type
_entity_poly.pdbx_seq_one_letter_code
_entity_poly.pdbx_strand_id
1 'polypeptide(L)'
;MGIGTSMKETSLHYYRDPLVEAVSEDPEVNLRGIIIVGSPDKNEDKYLSAERVGVSLECMRADGAIFSCNGIGNNHVDYAHAIEATEVRDVPVVALSMCPAKDFVVQNDHLDGVLSYYKAIDKMGQDGDETTVLAENTVNKLDARKALAMLKLKMRKKEQRH
;
A
#
# COMPACT_ATOMS: atom_id res chain seq x y z
N MET A 1 1.72 11.02 18.57
CA MET A 1 2.63 11.88 17.78
C MET A 1 1.86 12.32 16.54
N GLY A 2 1.79 13.63 16.24
CA GLY A 2 1.07 14.10 15.06
C GLY A 2 1.87 13.82 13.79
N ILE A 3 1.20 13.44 12.70
CA ILE A 3 1.80 13.36 11.36
C ILE A 3 2.22 14.79 10.98
N GLY A 4 3.52 15.07 10.91
CA GLY A 4 4.04 16.39 10.54
C GLY A 4 4.09 16.62 9.02
N THR A 5 4.50 17.82 8.61
CA THR A 5 4.36 18.36 7.24
C THR A 5 4.98 17.46 6.15
N SER A 6 6.10 16.80 6.44
CA SER A 6 6.80 15.90 5.52
C SER A 6 6.07 14.60 5.21
N MET A 7 5.12 14.25 6.06
CA MET A 7 4.29 13.06 5.94
C MET A 7 2.88 13.40 5.42
N LYS A 8 2.62 14.66 5.07
CA LYS A 8 1.33 15.11 4.54
C LYS A 8 1.34 15.10 3.01
N GLU A 9 0.31 14.48 2.45
CA GLU A 9 -0.04 14.60 1.05
C GLU A 9 -0.80 15.90 0.77
N THR A 10 -0.75 16.33 -0.48
CA THR A 10 -1.47 17.52 -0.95
C THR A 10 -2.66 17.12 -1.81
N SER A 11 -3.68 17.97 -1.91
CA SER A 11 -4.79 17.74 -2.85
C SER A 11 -4.28 17.55 -4.28
N LEU A 12 -3.22 18.25 -4.67
CA LEU A 12 -2.58 18.08 -5.97
C LEU A 12 -2.01 16.67 -6.16
N HIS A 13 -1.46 16.07 -5.10
CA HIS A 13 -0.95 14.70 -5.13
C HIS A 13 -2.06 13.70 -5.44
N TYR A 14 -3.23 13.84 -4.80
CA TYR A 14 -4.40 12.99 -5.08
C TYR A 14 -4.93 13.15 -6.51
N TYR A 15 -4.92 14.38 -7.07
CA TYR A 15 -5.32 14.61 -8.46
C TYR A 15 -4.30 14.12 -9.49
N ARG A 16 -3.04 13.93 -9.08
CA ARG A 16 -1.92 13.47 -9.91
C ARG A 16 -1.26 12.27 -9.24
N ASP A 17 -2.09 11.28 -8.93
CA ASP A 17 -1.66 10.11 -8.17
C ASP A 17 -0.65 9.31 -9.01
N PRO A 18 0.58 9.11 -8.52
CA PRO A 18 1.64 8.46 -9.28
C PRO A 18 1.37 6.96 -9.52
N LEU A 19 0.55 6.31 -8.68
CA LEU A 19 0.16 4.91 -8.90
C LEU A 19 -0.84 4.81 -10.02
N VAL A 20 -1.83 5.70 -10.05
CA VAL A 20 -2.81 5.76 -11.14
C VAL A 20 -2.10 6.03 -12.46
N GLU A 21 -1.20 7.02 -12.51
CA GLU A 21 -0.38 7.29 -13.71
C GLU A 21 0.46 6.07 -14.10
N ALA A 22 1.22 5.49 -13.16
CA ALA A 22 2.12 4.38 -13.49
C ALA A 22 1.39 3.13 -13.98
N VAL A 23 0.23 2.79 -13.41
CA VAL A 23 -0.55 1.61 -13.79
C VAL A 23 -1.34 1.85 -15.08
N SER A 24 -1.91 3.06 -15.27
CA SER A 24 -2.71 3.39 -16.46
C SER A 24 -1.86 3.57 -17.73
N GLU A 25 -0.61 4.00 -17.60
CA GLU A 25 0.32 4.19 -18.72
C GLU A 25 1.07 2.91 -19.13
N ASP A 26 0.98 1.83 -18.33
CA ASP A 26 1.79 0.63 -18.53
C ASP A 26 1.20 -0.29 -19.64
N PRO A 27 1.99 -0.71 -20.64
CA PRO A 27 1.47 -1.49 -21.76
C PRO A 27 1.25 -2.98 -21.47
N GLU A 28 1.70 -3.50 -20.33
CA GLU A 28 1.58 -4.93 -19.98
C GLU A 28 0.43 -5.21 -19.00
N VAL A 29 -0.17 -4.18 -18.40
CA VAL A 29 -1.28 -4.33 -17.46
C VAL A 29 -2.43 -3.39 -17.80
N ASN A 30 -3.63 -3.71 -17.32
CA ASN A 30 -4.79 -2.83 -17.45
C ASN A 30 -5.24 -2.36 -16.07
N LEU A 31 -5.41 -1.04 -15.89
CA LEU A 31 -6.02 -0.50 -14.68
C LEU A 31 -7.49 -0.89 -14.63
N ARG A 32 -7.82 -1.88 -13.78
CA ARG A 32 -9.19 -2.41 -13.69
C ARG A 32 -10.13 -1.54 -12.86
N GLY A 33 -9.60 -0.87 -11.84
CA GLY A 33 -10.40 -0.03 -10.95
C GLY A 33 -9.58 0.50 -9.77
N ILE A 34 -10.20 1.43 -9.04
CA ILE A 34 -9.65 2.03 -7.82
C ILE A 34 -10.68 1.77 -6.71
N ILE A 35 -10.22 1.18 -5.60
CA ILE A 35 -11.03 0.94 -4.41
C ILE A 35 -10.53 1.86 -3.31
N ILE A 36 -11.44 2.68 -2.76
CA ILE A 36 -11.15 3.52 -1.59
C ILE A 36 -11.73 2.83 -0.37
N VAL A 37 -10.87 2.52 0.58
CA VAL A 37 -11.24 1.81 1.82
C VAL A 37 -11.10 2.78 2.98
N GLY A 38 -12.21 3.06 3.66
CA GLY A 38 -12.16 3.78 4.93
C GLY A 38 -11.65 2.87 6.05
N SER A 39 -10.94 3.46 7.02
CA SER A 39 -10.50 2.75 8.23
C SER A 39 -11.51 3.02 9.36
N PRO A 40 -12.30 2.03 9.79
CA PRO A 40 -13.21 2.17 10.92
C PRO A 40 -12.46 2.34 12.24
N ASP A 41 -13.10 2.90 13.26
CA ASP A 41 -12.48 3.05 14.58
C ASP A 41 -12.42 1.71 15.34
N LYS A 42 -13.51 0.95 15.34
CA LYS A 42 -13.61 -0.33 16.05
C LYS A 42 -12.85 -1.45 15.33
N ASN A 43 -12.17 -2.29 16.09
CA ASN A 43 -11.40 -3.41 15.54
C ASN A 43 -12.27 -4.40 14.75
N GLU A 44 -13.45 -4.77 15.25
CA GLU A 44 -14.37 -5.67 14.53
C GLU A 44 -14.74 -5.13 13.14
N ASP A 45 -14.98 -3.82 13.05
CA ASP A 45 -15.29 -3.15 11.78
C ASP A 45 -14.05 -3.07 10.88
N LYS A 46 -12.85 -2.90 11.43
CA LYS A 46 -11.58 -2.97 10.67
C LYS A 46 -11.40 -4.32 10.01
N TYR A 47 -11.61 -5.41 10.75
CA TYR A 47 -11.54 -6.77 10.22
C TYR A 47 -12.58 -7.02 9.13
N LEU A 48 -13.82 -6.58 9.35
CA LEU A 48 -14.89 -6.68 8.35
C LEU A 48 -14.58 -5.87 7.08
N SER A 49 -14.06 -4.65 7.23
CA SER A 49 -13.66 -3.78 6.11
C SER A 49 -12.56 -4.45 5.28
N ALA A 50 -11.52 -4.95 5.95
CA ALA A 50 -10.41 -5.66 5.32
C ALA A 50 -10.85 -6.91 4.56
N GLU A 51 -11.70 -7.74 5.15
CA GLU A 51 -12.22 -8.95 4.50
C GLU A 51 -13.03 -8.62 3.23
N ARG A 52 -13.80 -7.53 3.26
CA ARG A 52 -14.55 -7.05 2.09
C ARG A 52 -13.64 -6.61 0.95
N VAL A 53 -12.43 -6.13 1.23
CA VAL A 53 -11.44 -5.81 0.18
C VAL A 53 -11.05 -7.09 -0.56
N GLY A 54 -10.66 -8.14 0.17
CA GLY A 54 -10.30 -9.42 -0.43
C GLY A 54 -11.43 -10.03 -1.27
N VAL A 55 -12.64 -10.09 -0.70
CA VAL A 55 -13.85 -10.57 -1.41
C VAL A 55 -14.12 -9.75 -2.67
N SER A 56 -13.98 -8.42 -2.60
CA SER A 56 -14.23 -7.55 -3.76
C SER A 56 -13.23 -7.80 -4.88
N LEU A 57 -11.94 -7.94 -4.57
CA LEU A 57 -10.89 -8.18 -5.56
C LEU A 57 -11.03 -9.56 -6.23
N GLU A 58 -11.38 -10.58 -5.45
CA GLU A 58 -11.72 -11.91 -5.96
C GLU A 58 -12.94 -11.86 -6.89
N CYS A 59 -14.04 -11.22 -6.47
CA CYS A 59 -15.25 -11.08 -7.30
C CYS A 59 -14.97 -10.29 -8.58
N MET A 60 -14.11 -9.28 -8.50
CA MET A 60 -13.64 -8.53 -9.66
C MET A 60 -12.74 -9.35 -10.57
N ARG A 61 -12.23 -10.51 -10.12
CA ARG A 61 -11.23 -11.33 -10.83
C ARG A 61 -9.96 -10.53 -11.13
N ALA A 62 -9.50 -9.76 -10.15
CA ALA A 62 -8.26 -9.00 -10.30
C ALA A 62 -7.06 -9.97 -10.36
N ASP A 63 -6.14 -9.74 -11.30
CA ASP A 63 -4.94 -10.56 -11.44
C ASP A 63 -3.86 -10.20 -10.39
N GLY A 64 -3.98 -9.01 -9.79
CA GLY A 64 -3.13 -8.50 -8.71
C GLY A 64 -3.60 -7.12 -8.25
N ALA A 65 -3.10 -6.65 -7.11
CA ALA A 65 -3.46 -5.34 -6.57
C ALA A 65 -2.25 -4.60 -5.96
N ILE A 66 -2.25 -3.27 -6.09
CA ILE A 66 -1.34 -2.39 -5.35
C ILE A 66 -2.13 -1.70 -4.25
N PHE A 67 -1.69 -1.87 -3.01
CA PHE A 67 -2.28 -1.21 -1.85
C PHE A 67 -1.42 -0.01 -1.47
N SER A 68 -2.04 1.07 -1.04
CA SER A 68 -1.35 2.27 -0.57
C SER A 68 -2.04 2.78 0.69
N CYS A 69 -1.25 3.05 1.73
CA CYS A 69 -1.74 3.63 2.96
C CYS A 69 -0.67 4.56 3.55
N ASN A 70 -1.12 5.71 4.04
CA ASN A 70 -0.29 6.58 4.87
C ASN A 70 -0.36 6.12 6.33
N GLY A 71 0.66 5.40 6.78
CA GLY A 71 0.74 4.94 8.16
C GLY A 71 2.14 4.45 8.55
N ILE A 72 2.42 4.55 9.85
CA ILE A 72 3.72 4.19 10.46
C ILE A 72 3.64 2.89 11.29
N GLY A 73 2.73 1.98 10.95
CA GLY A 73 2.72 0.62 11.52
C GLY A 73 1.74 0.39 12.67
N ASN A 74 1.47 1.41 13.48
CA ASN A 74 0.61 1.28 14.67
C ASN A 74 -0.89 1.16 14.37
N ASN A 75 -1.34 1.71 13.24
CA ASN A 75 -2.75 1.72 12.84
C ASN A 75 -3.09 0.71 11.75
N HIS A 76 -2.12 -0.08 11.27
CA HIS A 76 -2.26 -1.01 10.14
C HIS A 76 -3.04 -2.31 10.45
N VAL A 77 -4.02 -2.28 11.37
CA VAL A 77 -4.80 -3.49 11.71
C VAL A 77 -5.62 -3.97 10.52
N ASP A 78 -6.43 -3.07 9.95
CA ASP A 78 -7.17 -3.29 8.71
C ASP A 78 -6.24 -3.47 7.50
N TYR A 79 -5.15 -2.70 7.43
CA TYR A 79 -4.22 -2.77 6.31
C TYR A 79 -3.52 -4.13 6.20
N ALA A 80 -2.96 -4.64 7.30
CA ALA A 80 -2.32 -5.95 7.34
C ALA A 80 -3.33 -7.08 7.05
N HIS A 81 -4.54 -6.99 7.62
CA HIS A 81 -5.60 -7.96 7.33
C HIS A 81 -6.12 -7.88 5.90
N ALA A 82 -6.18 -6.71 5.27
CA ALA A 82 -6.64 -6.58 3.89
C ALA A 82 -5.65 -7.25 2.94
N ILE A 83 -4.35 -7.12 3.21
CA ILE A 83 -3.29 -7.82 2.46
C ILE A 83 -3.49 -9.33 2.56
N GLU A 84 -3.60 -9.85 3.79
CA GLU A 84 -3.84 -11.28 4.04
C GLU A 84 -5.13 -11.78 3.39
N ALA A 85 -6.26 -11.11 3.64
CA ALA A 85 -7.56 -11.46 3.07
C ALA A 85 -7.55 -11.50 1.52
N THR A 86 -6.67 -10.72 0.89
CA THR A 86 -6.52 -10.70 -0.57
C THR A 86 -5.59 -11.80 -1.06
N GLU A 87 -4.43 -11.99 -0.42
CA GLU A 87 -3.44 -13.00 -0.79
C GLU A 87 -3.96 -14.44 -0.57
N VAL A 88 -4.75 -14.70 0.49
CA VAL A 88 -5.37 -16.03 0.71
C VAL A 88 -6.41 -16.39 -0.37
N ARG A 89 -6.90 -15.38 -1.10
CA ARG A 89 -7.78 -15.54 -2.27
C ARG A 89 -7.00 -15.63 -3.59
N ASP A 90 -5.69 -15.88 -3.49
CA ASP A 90 -4.80 -16.01 -4.62
C ASP A 90 -4.74 -14.73 -5.48
N VAL A 91 -4.95 -13.55 -4.90
CA VAL A 91 -4.72 -12.27 -5.58
C VAL A 91 -3.42 -11.67 -5.04
N PRO A 92 -2.32 -11.64 -5.83
CA PRO A 92 -1.05 -11.11 -5.37
C PRO A 92 -1.14 -9.62 -5.03
N VAL A 93 -0.53 -9.22 -3.92
CA VAL A 93 -0.52 -7.85 -3.41
C VAL A 93 0.92 -7.33 -3.29
N VAL A 94 1.08 -6.06 -3.68
CA VAL A 94 2.20 -5.21 -3.29
C VAL A 94 1.64 -4.01 -2.54
N ALA A 95 2.23 -3.69 -1.39
CA ALA A 95 1.68 -2.69 -0.48
C ALA A 95 2.71 -1.58 -0.23
N LEU A 96 2.31 -0.32 -0.39
CA LEU A 96 3.14 0.84 -0.06
C LEU A 96 2.83 1.31 1.36
N SER A 97 3.86 1.58 2.15
CA SER A 97 3.74 2.03 3.55
C SER A 97 4.86 3.03 3.92
N MET A 98 4.64 3.87 4.92
CA MET A 98 5.69 4.77 5.45
C MET A 98 6.67 4.05 6.39
N CYS A 99 6.50 2.76 6.60
CA CYS A 99 7.42 1.92 7.38
C CYS A 99 7.47 0.51 6.77
N PRO A 100 8.58 -0.23 6.97
CA PRO A 100 8.66 -1.61 6.52
C PRO A 100 7.72 -2.52 7.34
N ALA A 101 7.34 -3.67 6.76
CA ALA A 101 6.42 -4.62 7.38
C ALA A 101 6.83 -5.02 8.81
N LYS A 102 8.13 -5.19 9.09
CA LYS A 102 8.66 -5.56 10.41
C LYS A 102 8.26 -4.60 11.54
N ASP A 103 7.91 -3.36 11.20
CA ASP A 103 7.54 -2.31 12.16
C ASP A 103 6.01 -2.19 12.31
N PHE A 104 5.24 -3.04 11.62
CA PHE A 104 3.79 -3.11 11.83
C PHE A 104 3.50 -3.75 13.18
N VAL A 105 2.52 -3.21 13.90
CA VAL A 105 2.07 -3.81 15.18
C VAL A 105 1.35 -5.15 14.93
N VAL A 106 0.63 -5.25 13.81
CA VAL A 106 -0.03 -6.49 13.37
C VAL A 106 0.82 -7.15 12.30
N GLN A 107 1.16 -8.42 12.50
CA GLN A 107 1.97 -9.24 11.61
C GLN A 107 1.15 -10.41 11.05
N ASN A 108 1.50 -10.87 9.85
CA ASN A 108 1.03 -12.13 9.25
C ASN A 108 2.03 -12.60 8.17
N ASP A 109 1.77 -13.78 7.60
CA ASP A 109 2.68 -14.44 6.65
C ASP A 109 2.64 -13.84 5.22
N HIS A 110 1.81 -12.82 4.99
CA HIS A 110 1.54 -12.24 3.67
C HIS A 110 2.13 -10.82 3.49
N LEU A 111 2.96 -10.34 4.42
CA LEU A 111 3.54 -8.99 4.39
C LEU A 111 4.84 -8.87 3.56
N ASP A 112 5.24 -9.91 2.82
CA ASP A 112 6.47 -9.92 2.02
C ASP A 112 6.48 -8.88 0.88
N GLY A 113 5.29 -8.48 0.42
CA GLY A 113 5.09 -7.46 -0.62
C GLY A 113 5.09 -6.01 -0.15
N VAL A 114 5.40 -5.73 1.12
CA VAL A 114 5.39 -4.35 1.66
C VAL A 114 6.65 -3.59 1.28
N LEU A 115 6.47 -2.46 0.60
CA LEU A 115 7.49 -1.50 0.20
C LEU A 115 7.40 -0.23 1.05
N SER A 116 8.47 0.05 1.80
CA SER A 116 8.60 1.32 2.51
C SER A 116 8.95 2.45 1.54
N TYR A 117 8.15 3.53 1.52
CA TYR A 117 8.43 4.75 0.76
C TYR A 117 8.94 5.90 1.62
N TYR A 118 9.38 5.61 2.85
CA TYR A 118 9.93 6.62 3.75
C TYR A 118 11.29 7.11 3.25
N LYS A 119 11.39 8.38 2.82
CA LYS A 119 12.57 8.95 2.15
C LYS A 119 13.47 9.77 3.07
N ALA A 120 12.88 10.34 4.12
CA ALA A 120 13.56 11.28 5.00
C ALA A 120 14.22 10.62 6.22
N ILE A 121 14.16 9.29 6.36
CA ILE A 121 14.66 8.58 7.55
C ILE A 121 16.15 8.87 7.83
N ASP A 122 16.97 8.94 6.78
CA ASP A 122 18.41 9.22 6.90
C ASP A 122 18.72 10.71 7.15
N LYS A 123 17.71 11.59 7.05
CA LYS A 123 17.84 13.04 7.30
C LYS A 123 17.44 13.43 8.72
N MET A 124 16.93 12.47 9.50
CA MET A 124 16.40 12.70 10.84
C MET A 124 17.49 12.57 11.90
N GLY A 125 17.40 13.40 12.95
CA GLY A 125 18.32 13.36 14.09
C GLY A 125 17.95 12.25 15.09
N GLN A 126 16.68 11.88 15.14
CA GLN A 126 16.11 10.79 15.94
C GLN A 126 14.87 10.19 15.24
N ASP A 127 14.51 8.96 15.61
CA ASP A 127 13.33 8.28 15.06
C ASP A 127 12.04 9.07 15.35
N GLY A 128 11.28 9.37 14.30
CA GLY A 128 10.03 10.13 14.40
C GLY A 128 10.19 11.64 14.30
N ASP A 129 11.40 12.15 14.02
CA ASP A 129 11.60 13.56 13.64
C ASP A 129 10.81 13.93 12.38
N GLU A 130 10.76 15.22 12.07
CA GLU A 130 10.11 15.73 10.88
C GLU A 130 10.99 16.79 10.21
N THR A 131 11.02 16.79 8.88
CA THR A 131 11.95 17.62 8.09
C THR A 131 11.40 18.99 7.73
N THR A 132 10.14 19.29 8.06
CA THR A 132 9.35 20.47 7.67
C THR A 132 9.16 20.66 6.17
N VAL A 133 9.69 19.74 5.35
CA VAL A 133 9.57 19.77 3.88
C VAL A 133 8.28 19.08 3.47
N LEU A 134 7.28 19.87 3.04
CA LEU A 134 5.97 19.36 2.62
C LEU A 134 6.08 18.22 1.59
N ALA A 135 5.32 17.16 1.85
CA ALA A 135 5.17 16.00 0.98
C ALA A 135 6.47 15.23 0.65
N GLU A 136 7.55 15.44 1.41
CA GLU A 136 8.82 14.76 1.15
C GLU A 136 8.70 13.24 1.20
N ASN A 137 7.82 12.71 2.05
CA ASN A 137 7.60 11.27 2.22
C ASN A 137 6.36 10.75 1.52
N THR A 138 5.80 11.44 0.52
CA THR A 138 4.67 10.89 -0.24
C THR A 138 5.16 9.94 -1.33
N VAL A 139 4.28 9.06 -1.82
CA VAL A 139 4.60 8.18 -2.95
C VAL A 139 5.02 9.04 -4.14
N ASN A 140 6.03 8.61 -4.89
CA ASN A 140 6.41 9.28 -6.14
C ASN A 140 6.43 8.30 -7.32
N LYS A 141 6.74 8.80 -8.52
CA LYS A 141 6.78 7.98 -9.75
C LYS A 141 7.75 6.81 -9.67
N LEU A 142 8.86 6.93 -8.94
CA LEU A 142 9.81 5.83 -8.74
C LEU A 142 9.22 4.75 -7.84
N ASP A 143 8.59 5.14 -6.73
CA ASP A 143 7.93 4.22 -5.81
C ASP A 143 6.80 3.45 -6.51
N ALA A 144 5.96 4.16 -7.27
CA ALA A 144 4.88 3.58 -8.05
C ALA A 144 5.38 2.56 -9.09
N ARG A 145 6.45 2.89 -9.83
CA ARG A 145 7.08 1.97 -10.79
C ARG A 145 7.68 0.74 -10.12
N LYS A 146 8.32 0.91 -8.95
CA LYS A 146 8.84 -0.22 -8.16
C LYS A 146 7.70 -1.15 -7.72
N ALA A 147 6.61 -0.58 -7.20
CA ALA A 147 5.44 -1.34 -6.77
C ALA A 147 4.83 -2.13 -7.94
N LEU A 148 4.64 -1.48 -9.09
CA LEU A 148 4.12 -2.13 -10.30
C LEU A 148 5.05 -3.24 -10.81
N ALA A 149 6.36 -2.99 -10.88
CA ALA A 149 7.33 -4.01 -11.30
C ALA A 149 7.33 -5.23 -10.37
N MET A 150 7.25 -5.01 -9.06
CA MET A 150 7.16 -6.08 -8.08
C MET A 150 5.84 -6.85 -8.21
N LEU A 151 4.72 -6.15 -8.45
CA LEU A 151 3.43 -6.80 -8.65
C LEU A 151 3.45 -7.72 -9.87
N LYS A 152 3.97 -7.24 -11.01
CA LYS A 152 4.15 -8.05 -12.22
C LYS A 152 4.97 -9.31 -11.95
N LEU A 153 6.02 -9.22 -11.13
CA LEU A 153 6.82 -10.39 -10.74
C LEU A 153 6.01 -11.36 -9.86
N LYS A 154 5.19 -10.88 -8.91
CA LYS A 154 4.32 -11.76 -8.11
C LYS A 154 3.24 -12.42 -8.99
N MET A 155 2.63 -11.69 -9.92
CA MET A 155 1.66 -12.21 -10.89
C MET A 155 2.26 -13.32 -11.76
N ARG A 156 3.43 -13.10 -12.35
CA ARG A 156 4.14 -14.13 -13.14
C ARG A 156 4.49 -15.38 -12.32
N LYS A 157 4.89 -15.21 -11.06
CA LYS A 157 5.15 -16.34 -10.15
C LYS A 157 3.88 -17.13 -9.85
N LYS A 158 2.74 -16.46 -9.69
CA LYS A 158 1.44 -17.11 -9.52
C LYS A 158 1.08 -17.93 -10.76
N GLU A 159 1.19 -17.35 -11.96
CA GLU A 159 0.91 -18.06 -13.22
C GLU A 159 1.76 -19.33 -13.38
N GLN A 160 3.02 -19.31 -12.92
CA GLN A 160 3.91 -20.49 -12.98
C GLN A 160 3.56 -21.61 -11.98
N ARG A 161 2.72 -21.33 -10.98
CA ARG A 161 2.25 -22.35 -10.01
C ARG A 161 1.08 -23.17 -10.55
N HIS A 162 0.46 -22.73 -11.65
CA HIS A 162 -0.72 -23.34 -12.28
C HIS A 162 -0.34 -23.90 -13.66
#